data_AF-A0A662MLI4-F1
#
_entry.id   AF-A0A662MLI4-F1
#
_cell.length_a   1.000
_cell.length_b   1.000
_cell.length_c   1.000
_cell.angle_alpha   90.00
_cell.angle_beta   90.00
_cell.angle_gamma   90.00
#
_symmetry.space_group_name_H-M   'P 1'
#
loop_
_entity.id
_entity.type
_entity.pdbx_description
1 polymer ?
#
loop_
_entity_poly.entity_id
_entity_poly.type
_entity_poly.pdbx_seq_one_letter_code
_entity_poly.pdbx_strand_id
1 'polypeptide(L)'
;KGILKLLSKFPSAQAIAQAPQEEITSCFPSKGRKIDLKKLLKLARDSIGMSDPSREAVLKALITQLLCLIDVREELKHKLEEEVKRLYQQELELIKTIPGFGSLTSSSFIAEVGDISRFSSAKKLTAYAGLDPSVYQSGRFVGKSHISKRGNRHLRRLLFICAQQAVRYSPTFKAYFLRLRAKGKSYRQAMVATSSKLLRVTYAVLSSGRPFCENPIS
;
A
#
# COMPACT_ATOMS: atom_id res chain seq x y z
N LYS A 1 -1.24 0.63 18.54
CA LYS A 1 -1.62 -0.54 19.36
C LYS A 1 -2.33 -0.19 20.68
N GLY A 2 -2.51 1.10 21.04
CA GLY A 2 -2.98 1.47 22.38
C GLY A 2 -4.39 0.98 22.78
N ILE A 3 -5.35 1.01 21.86
CA ILE A 3 -6.71 0.47 22.12
C ILE A 3 -6.67 -1.04 22.39
N LEU A 4 -5.88 -1.80 21.63
CA LEU A 4 -5.72 -3.24 21.84
C LEU A 4 -5.06 -3.54 23.20
N LYS A 5 -4.05 -2.75 23.59
CA LYS A 5 -3.40 -2.84 24.90
C LYS A 5 -4.38 -2.53 26.03
N LEU A 6 -5.25 -1.53 25.85
CA LEU A 6 -6.31 -1.20 26.80
C LEU A 6 -7.28 -2.38 26.96
N LEU A 7 -7.85 -2.89 25.87
CA LEU A 7 -8.85 -3.95 25.90
C LEU A 7 -8.27 -5.31 26.33
N SER A 8 -6.97 -5.53 26.15
CA SER A 8 -6.27 -6.70 26.70
C SER A 8 -6.24 -6.67 28.24
N LYS A 9 -6.10 -5.48 28.85
CA LYS A 9 -6.16 -5.31 30.31
C LYS A 9 -7.60 -5.21 30.83
N PHE A 10 -8.41 -4.36 30.19
CA PHE A 10 -9.75 -3.99 30.61
C PHE A 10 -10.74 -4.26 29.45
N PRO A 11 -11.25 -5.50 29.33
CA PRO A 11 -11.97 -5.98 28.15
C PRO A 11 -13.41 -5.48 28.03
N SER A 12 -13.95 -4.85 29.07
CA SER A 12 -15.33 -4.36 29.10
C SER A 12 -15.41 -2.93 29.61
N ALA A 13 -16.53 -2.26 29.34
CA ALA A 13 -16.80 -0.93 29.86
C ALA A 13 -16.75 -0.90 31.40
N GLN A 14 -17.26 -1.95 32.05
CA GLN A 14 -17.21 -2.09 33.50
C GLN A 14 -15.75 -2.21 34.01
N ALA A 15 -14.93 -3.05 33.36
CA ALA A 15 -13.51 -3.17 33.71
C ALA A 15 -12.76 -1.83 33.51
N ILE A 16 -13.08 -1.07 32.45
CA ILE A 16 -12.50 0.26 32.20
C ILE A 16 -12.97 1.27 33.26
N ALA A 17 -14.24 1.22 33.67
CA ALA A 17 -14.80 2.13 34.67
C ALA A 17 -14.18 1.95 36.06
N GLN A 18 -13.75 0.72 36.37
CA GLN A 18 -13.11 0.34 37.64
C GLN A 18 -11.58 0.46 37.62
N ALA A 19 -10.97 0.66 36.45
CA ALA A 19 -9.53 0.67 36.29
C ALA A 19 -8.87 1.96 36.82
N PRO A 20 -7.64 1.88 37.36
CA PRO A 20 -6.85 3.05 37.72
C PRO A 20 -6.57 3.93 36.50
N GLN A 21 -6.72 5.25 36.66
CA GLN A 21 -6.50 6.22 35.57
C GLN A 21 -5.08 6.16 34.98
N GLU A 22 -4.09 5.90 35.85
CA GLU A 22 -2.68 5.76 35.47
C GLU A 22 -2.47 4.54 34.56
N GLU A 23 -3.12 3.42 34.86
CA GLU A 23 -3.03 2.20 34.05
C GLU A 23 -3.67 2.37 32.67
N ILE A 24 -4.82 3.03 32.60
CA ILE A 24 -5.46 3.37 31.32
C ILE A 24 -4.52 4.26 30.49
N THR A 25 -3.93 5.27 31.13
CA THR A 25 -3.02 6.22 30.46
C THR A 25 -1.78 5.50 29.91
N SER A 26 -1.22 4.54 30.67
CA SER A 26 -0.06 3.72 30.26
C SER A 26 -0.31 2.83 29.03
N CYS A 27 -1.58 2.61 28.67
CA CYS A 27 -1.94 1.83 27.48
C CYS A 27 -1.72 2.61 26.18
N PHE A 28 -1.70 3.95 26.24
CA PHE A 28 -1.61 4.80 25.06
C PHE A 28 -0.20 5.40 24.90
N PRO A 29 0.31 5.49 23.66
CA PRO A 29 1.63 6.05 23.41
C PRO A 29 1.66 7.55 23.72
N SER A 30 2.81 8.05 24.17
CA SER A 30 3.06 9.48 24.44
C SER A 30 2.91 10.35 23.18
N LYS A 31 3.20 9.78 22.01
CA LYS A 31 2.99 10.40 20.69
C LYS A 31 1.76 9.78 20.02
N GLY A 32 0.79 10.62 19.65
CA GLY A 32 -0.41 10.21 18.93
C GLY A 32 -1.65 10.99 19.34
N ARG A 33 -2.81 10.53 18.87
CA ARG A 33 -4.09 11.11 19.26
C ARG A 33 -4.28 10.93 20.77
N LYS A 34 -4.29 12.05 21.50
CA LYS A 34 -4.61 12.06 22.93
C LYS A 34 -6.04 11.58 23.13
N ILE A 35 -6.23 10.79 24.18
CA ILE A 35 -7.56 10.34 24.60
C ILE A 35 -8.03 11.24 25.71
N ASP A 36 -9.28 11.67 25.59
CA ASP A 36 -9.97 12.34 26.68
C ASP A 36 -10.37 11.29 27.72
N LEU A 37 -9.51 11.13 28.73
CA LEU A 37 -9.68 10.12 29.77
C LEU A 37 -10.96 10.35 30.58
N LYS A 38 -11.29 11.60 30.88
CA LYS A 38 -12.51 11.96 31.63
C LYS A 38 -13.75 11.52 30.84
N LYS A 39 -13.78 11.81 29.54
CA LYS A 39 -14.86 11.39 28.66
C LYS A 39 -14.93 9.87 28.53
N LEU A 40 -13.80 9.19 28.38
CA LEU A 40 -13.75 7.73 28.28
C LEU A 40 -14.33 7.06 29.54
N LEU A 41 -13.91 7.50 30.73
CA LEU A 41 -14.40 6.95 32.00
C LEU A 41 -15.88 7.23 32.22
N LYS A 42 -16.36 8.44 31.85
CA LYS A 42 -17.78 8.76 31.88
C LYS A 42 -18.58 7.81 30.99
N LEU A 43 -18.17 7.66 29.72
CA LEU A 43 -18.82 6.75 28.78
C LEU A 43 -18.77 5.29 29.21
N ALA A 44 -17.71 4.88 29.89
CA ALA A 44 -17.57 3.53 30.42
C ALA A 44 -18.56 3.26 31.57
N ARG A 45 -18.78 4.23 32.46
CA ARG A 45 -19.77 4.16 33.56
C ARG A 45 -21.20 4.19 33.06
N ASP A 46 -21.49 5.04 32.07
CA ASP A 46 -22.82 5.20 31.48
C ASP A 46 -23.13 4.10 30.44
N SER A 47 -22.23 3.13 30.24
CA SER A 47 -22.36 2.11 29.21
C SER A 47 -23.39 1.07 29.59
N ILE A 48 -24.28 0.74 28.63
CA ILE A 48 -25.16 -0.44 28.70
C ILE A 48 -24.44 -1.75 28.30
N GLY A 49 -23.12 -1.70 28.10
CA GLY A 49 -22.33 -2.85 27.69
C GLY A 49 -22.31 -3.93 28.77
N MET A 50 -22.69 -5.15 28.40
CA MET A 50 -22.66 -6.29 29.32
C MET A 50 -21.21 -6.71 29.63
N SER A 51 -20.89 -6.85 30.92
CA SER A 51 -19.72 -7.60 31.38
C SER A 51 -20.11 -9.07 31.47
N ASP A 52 -19.46 -9.89 30.65
CA ASP A 52 -19.65 -11.33 30.61
C ASP A 52 -18.25 -11.99 30.58
N PRO A 53 -17.87 -12.75 31.62
CA PRO A 53 -16.51 -13.31 31.73
C PRO A 53 -16.10 -14.16 30.52
N SER A 54 -17.04 -14.90 29.93
CA SER A 54 -16.77 -15.73 28.75
C SER A 54 -16.44 -14.89 27.51
N ARG A 55 -17.23 -13.86 27.21
CA ARG A 55 -16.96 -12.92 26.12
C ARG A 55 -15.68 -12.12 26.35
N GLU A 56 -15.41 -11.71 27.57
CA GLU A 56 -14.18 -11.00 27.94
C GLU A 56 -12.93 -11.88 27.72
N ALA A 57 -12.99 -13.16 28.09
CA ALA A 57 -11.93 -14.11 27.85
C ALA A 57 -11.69 -14.34 26.35
N VAL A 58 -12.76 -14.50 25.56
CA VAL A 58 -12.67 -14.62 24.08
C VAL A 58 -12.06 -13.36 23.47
N LEU A 59 -12.50 -12.17 23.90
CA LEU A 59 -11.95 -10.91 23.40
C LEU A 59 -10.45 -10.80 23.69
N LYS A 60 -10.02 -11.12 24.92
CA LYS A 60 -8.60 -11.13 25.29
C LYS A 60 -7.80 -12.10 24.43
N ALA A 61 -8.30 -13.32 24.21
CA ALA A 61 -7.65 -14.31 23.35
C ALA A 61 -7.49 -13.81 21.90
N LEU A 62 -8.54 -13.23 21.32
CA LEU A 62 -8.51 -12.65 19.97
C LEU A 62 -7.54 -11.47 19.86
N ILE A 63 -7.48 -10.61 20.88
CA ILE A 63 -6.52 -9.50 20.93
C ILE A 63 -5.08 -10.04 20.98
N THR A 64 -4.80 -11.04 21.82
CA THR A 64 -3.48 -11.68 21.89
C THR A 64 -3.07 -12.27 20.55
N GLN A 65 -3.97 -13.01 19.90
CA GLN A 65 -3.73 -13.57 18.56
C GLN A 65 -3.45 -12.46 17.53
N LEU A 66 -4.25 -11.39 17.53
CA LEU A 66 -4.06 -10.27 16.62
C LEU A 66 -2.73 -9.55 16.85
N LEU A 67 -2.32 -9.33 18.10
CA LEU A 67 -1.04 -8.71 18.42
C LEU A 67 0.13 -9.59 17.95
N CYS A 68 0.06 -10.90 18.20
CA CYS A 68 1.05 -11.86 17.69
C CYS A 68 1.15 -11.81 16.16
N LEU A 69 0.01 -11.84 15.45
CA LEU A 69 0.00 -11.74 13.99
C LEU A 69 0.57 -10.41 13.48
N ILE A 70 0.33 -9.30 14.18
CA ILE A 70 0.93 -8.02 13.83
C ILE A 70 2.45 -8.08 13.97
N ASP A 71 2.97 -8.64 15.06
CA ASP A 71 4.40 -8.71 15.33
C ASP A 71 5.11 -9.63 14.32
N VAL A 72 4.55 -10.82 14.08
CA VAL A 72 5.05 -11.75 13.04
C VAL A 72 5.04 -11.08 11.66
N ARG A 73 4.00 -10.31 11.33
CA ARG A 73 3.93 -9.60 10.05
C ARG A 73 5.02 -8.55 9.92
N GLU A 74 5.30 -7.77 10.97
CA GLU A 74 6.39 -6.78 10.93
C GLU A 74 7.75 -7.48 10.81
N GLU A 75 7.97 -8.59 11.51
CA GLU A 75 9.20 -9.39 11.38
C GLU A 75 9.39 -9.92 9.96
N LEU A 76 8.35 -10.54 9.38
CA LEU A 76 8.39 -11.03 8.00
C LEU A 76 8.63 -9.93 6.99
N LYS A 77 8.05 -8.74 7.21
CA LYS A 77 8.29 -7.57 6.37
C LYS A 77 9.76 -7.13 6.43
N HIS A 78 10.34 -7.06 7.62
CA HIS A 78 11.75 -6.71 7.79
C HIS A 78 12.67 -7.72 7.09
N LYS A 79 12.44 -9.02 7.29
CA LYS A 79 13.19 -10.09 6.61
C LYS A 79 13.08 -9.98 5.08
N LEU A 80 11.88 -9.73 4.56
CA LEU A 80 11.67 -9.55 3.13
C LEU A 80 12.43 -8.32 2.60
N GLU A 81 12.42 -7.20 3.32
CA GLU A 81 13.16 -5.99 2.93
C GLU A 81 14.68 -6.23 2.92
N GLU A 82 15.22 -7.00 3.88
CA GLU A 82 16.63 -7.39 3.94
C GLU A 82 17.02 -8.32 2.79
N GLU A 83 16.23 -9.36 2.54
CA GLU A 83 16.45 -10.30 1.44
C GLU A 83 16.38 -9.59 0.07
N VAL A 84 15.39 -8.70 -0.13
CA VAL A 84 15.27 -7.92 -1.36
C VAL A 84 16.47 -7.00 -1.55
N LYS A 85 16.95 -6.34 -0.50
CA LYS A 85 18.20 -5.55 -0.58
C LYS A 85 19.40 -6.42 -0.90
N ARG A 86 19.54 -7.59 -0.27
CA ARG A 86 20.67 -8.48 -0.50
C ARG A 86 20.72 -8.99 -1.94
N LEU A 87 19.57 -9.40 -2.48
CA LEU A 87 19.48 -10.06 -3.79
C LEU A 87 19.39 -9.09 -4.97
N TYR A 88 18.77 -7.91 -4.77
CA TYR A 88 18.41 -7.00 -5.86
C TYR A 88 18.95 -5.58 -5.64
N GLN A 89 20.10 -5.44 -4.99
CA GLN A 89 20.67 -4.13 -4.65
C GLN A 89 20.84 -3.23 -5.88
N GLN A 90 21.32 -3.79 -7.00
CA GLN A 90 21.56 -3.02 -8.22
C GLN A 90 20.24 -2.55 -8.86
N GLU A 91 19.25 -3.42 -8.95
CA GLU A 91 17.92 -3.12 -9.46
C GLU A 91 17.19 -2.09 -8.60
N LEU A 92 17.36 -2.15 -7.28
CA LEU A 92 16.80 -1.16 -6.37
C LEU A 92 17.40 0.23 -6.63
N GLU A 93 18.71 0.33 -6.82
CA GLU A 93 19.36 1.60 -7.15
C GLU A 93 18.90 2.13 -8.51
N LEU A 94 18.79 1.26 -9.52
CA LEU A 94 18.25 1.63 -10.83
C LEU A 94 16.79 2.12 -10.74
N ILE A 95 15.90 1.40 -10.04
CA ILE A 95 14.50 1.80 -9.91
C ILE A 95 14.38 3.15 -9.19
N LYS A 96 15.19 3.39 -8.16
CA LYS A 96 15.19 4.68 -7.41
C LYS A 96 15.55 5.88 -8.28
N THR A 97 16.25 5.68 -9.41
CA THR A 97 16.51 6.78 -10.36
C THR A 97 15.24 7.25 -11.09
N ILE A 98 14.17 6.44 -11.09
CA ILE A 98 12.91 6.77 -11.76
C ILE A 98 12.06 7.65 -10.83
N PRO A 99 11.67 8.87 -11.26
CA PRO A 99 10.79 9.73 -10.49
C PRO A 99 9.50 9.03 -10.07
N GLY A 100 9.19 9.10 -8.78
CA GLY A 100 8.02 8.46 -8.19
C GLY A 100 8.29 7.13 -7.49
N PHE A 101 9.50 6.57 -7.63
CA PHE A 101 9.99 5.48 -6.79
C PHE A 101 10.91 6.03 -5.68
N GLY A 102 10.59 5.69 -4.43
CA GLY A 102 11.52 5.77 -3.29
C GLY A 102 11.81 4.37 -2.73
N SER A 103 12.64 4.28 -1.68
CA SER A 103 13.16 3.01 -1.14
C SER A 103 12.07 1.95 -0.90
N LEU A 104 11.00 2.30 -0.16
CA LEU A 104 9.92 1.36 0.14
C LEU A 104 9.17 0.90 -1.13
N THR A 105 8.90 1.82 -2.04
CA THR A 105 8.17 1.50 -3.27
C THR A 105 9.02 0.70 -4.26
N SER A 106 10.33 0.92 -4.29
CA SER A 106 11.27 0.12 -5.08
C SER A 106 11.35 -1.31 -4.56
N SER A 107 11.50 -1.49 -3.24
CA SER A 107 11.49 -2.82 -2.61
C SER A 107 10.15 -3.53 -2.82
N SER A 108 9.03 -2.81 -2.68
CA SER A 108 7.70 -3.37 -2.95
C SER A 108 7.54 -3.77 -4.42
N PHE A 109 8.11 -3.00 -5.36
CA PHE A 109 8.06 -3.34 -6.78
C PHE A 109 8.81 -4.63 -7.06
N ILE A 110 10.05 -4.75 -6.58
CA ILE A 110 10.86 -5.96 -6.72
C ILE A 110 10.20 -7.15 -6.04
N ALA A 111 9.62 -6.98 -4.85
CA ALA A 111 8.92 -8.06 -4.16
C ALA A 111 7.72 -8.61 -4.96
N GLU A 112 7.01 -7.76 -5.69
CA GLU A 112 5.86 -8.16 -6.51
C GLU A 112 6.25 -8.71 -7.89
N VAL A 113 7.35 -8.23 -8.47
CA VAL A 113 7.77 -8.56 -9.84
C VAL A 113 8.77 -9.72 -9.84
N GLY A 114 9.69 -9.73 -8.89
CA GLY A 114 10.88 -10.57 -8.87
C GLY A 114 11.90 -10.14 -9.93
N ASP A 115 12.67 -11.12 -10.43
CA ASP A 115 13.55 -10.91 -11.57
C ASP A 115 12.77 -10.43 -12.80
N ILE A 116 13.22 -9.31 -13.38
CA ILE A 116 12.60 -8.72 -14.57
C ILE A 116 12.73 -9.62 -15.81
N SER A 117 13.76 -10.47 -15.87
CA SER A 117 14.09 -11.34 -17.01
C SER A 117 12.97 -12.35 -17.33
N ARG A 118 12.14 -12.70 -16.33
CA ARG A 118 10.97 -13.59 -16.51
C ARG A 118 9.93 -13.02 -17.48
N PHE A 119 9.96 -11.71 -17.72
CA PHE A 119 9.06 -11.04 -18.65
C PHE A 119 9.79 -10.80 -19.97
N SER A 120 9.41 -11.51 -21.02
CA SER A 120 10.02 -11.32 -22.35
C SER A 120 9.67 -9.98 -23.02
N SER A 121 8.78 -9.18 -22.43
CA SER A 121 8.46 -7.83 -22.90
C SER A 121 7.72 -7.01 -21.85
N ALA A 122 7.82 -5.68 -21.96
CA ALA A 122 7.06 -4.74 -21.13
C ALA A 122 5.53 -4.91 -21.26
N LYS A 123 5.04 -5.45 -22.40
CA LYS A 123 3.62 -5.77 -22.59
C LYS A 123 3.17 -6.90 -21.67
N LYS A 124 3.97 -7.96 -21.54
CA LYS A 124 3.69 -9.07 -20.61
C LYS A 124 3.67 -8.60 -19.15
N LEU A 125 4.61 -7.74 -18.77
CA LEU A 125 4.61 -7.14 -17.44
C LEU A 125 3.38 -6.24 -17.21
N THR A 126 2.95 -5.48 -18.23
CA THR A 126 1.73 -4.66 -18.15
C THR A 126 0.48 -5.50 -17.95
N ALA A 127 0.37 -6.63 -18.65
CA ALA A 127 -0.72 -7.59 -18.47
C ALA A 127 -0.67 -8.26 -17.09
N TYR A 128 0.52 -8.62 -16.60
CA TYR A 128 0.72 -9.16 -15.25
C TYR A 128 0.26 -8.17 -14.17
N ALA A 129 0.60 -6.89 -14.30
CA ALA A 129 0.08 -5.83 -13.42
C ALA A 129 -1.44 -5.58 -13.59
N GLY A 130 -2.03 -6.09 -14.69
CA GLY A 130 -3.40 -5.78 -15.10
C GLY A 130 -3.57 -4.28 -15.30
N LEU A 131 -2.68 -3.65 -16.04
CA LEU A 131 -2.79 -2.25 -16.48
C LEU A 131 -3.16 -2.15 -17.96
N ASP A 132 -3.35 -3.30 -18.62
CA ASP A 132 -3.86 -3.40 -19.97
C ASP A 132 -5.36 -3.06 -20.03
N PRO A 133 -5.81 -2.37 -21.10
CA PRO A 133 -7.23 -2.18 -21.33
C PRO A 133 -7.87 -3.51 -21.72
N SER A 134 -8.79 -3.99 -20.90
CA SER A 134 -9.74 -5.03 -21.26
C SER A 134 -10.71 -4.48 -22.31
N VAL A 135 -10.67 -5.09 -23.49
CA VAL A 135 -11.63 -4.83 -24.56
C VAL A 135 -12.90 -5.62 -24.25
N TYR A 136 -14.03 -4.93 -24.11
CA TYR A 136 -15.35 -5.55 -24.05
C TYR A 136 -15.97 -5.45 -25.45
N GLN A 137 -15.73 -6.49 -26.25
CA GLN A 137 -16.37 -6.67 -27.56
C GLN A 137 -17.39 -7.80 -27.42
N SER A 138 -18.68 -7.45 -27.44
CA SER A 138 -19.70 -8.37 -27.92
C SER A 138 -19.94 -8.04 -29.39
N GLY A 139 -20.26 -9.04 -30.24
CA GLY A 139 -20.26 -8.90 -31.71
C GLY A 139 -21.14 -7.80 -32.34
N ARG A 140 -21.86 -7.01 -31.53
CA ARG A 140 -22.63 -5.82 -31.95
C ARG A 140 -22.31 -4.53 -31.15
N PHE A 141 -21.41 -4.55 -30.17
CA PHE A 141 -21.13 -3.39 -29.32
C PHE A 141 -19.65 -3.29 -28.91
N VAL A 142 -19.05 -2.12 -29.17
CA VAL A 142 -17.74 -1.73 -28.63
C VAL A 142 -17.98 -0.87 -27.39
N GLY A 143 -17.90 -1.47 -26.21
CA GLY A 143 -18.04 -0.75 -24.95
C GLY A 143 -16.80 0.07 -24.57
N LYS A 144 -16.93 0.95 -23.56
CA LYS A 144 -15.78 1.66 -22.97
C LYS A 144 -14.81 0.62 -22.37
N SER A 145 -13.54 0.68 -22.76
CA SER A 145 -12.51 -0.23 -22.23
C SER A 145 -12.25 0.03 -20.75
N HIS A 146 -12.19 -1.05 -19.98
CA HIS A 146 -11.91 -1.04 -18.54
C HIS A 146 -10.57 -1.72 -18.27
N ILE A 147 -9.97 -1.49 -17.12
CA ILE A 147 -8.73 -2.17 -16.75
C ILE A 147 -9.05 -3.63 -16.39
N SER A 148 -8.18 -4.57 -16.80
CA SER A 148 -8.29 -5.96 -16.38
C SER A 148 -8.27 -6.11 -14.84
N LYS A 149 -9.27 -6.81 -14.28
CA LYS A 149 -9.27 -7.19 -12.85
C LYS A 149 -8.40 -8.43 -12.55
N ARG A 150 -7.86 -9.09 -13.59
CA ARG A 150 -7.13 -10.38 -13.49
C ARG A 150 -5.65 -10.24 -13.12
N GLY A 151 -5.07 -9.04 -13.16
CA GLY A 151 -3.66 -8.81 -12.82
C GLY A 151 -3.38 -8.49 -11.34
N ASN A 152 -2.11 -8.43 -10.97
CA ASN A 152 -1.62 -8.19 -9.62
C ASN A 152 -2.14 -6.84 -9.05
N ARG A 153 -3.07 -6.91 -8.09
CA ARG A 153 -3.71 -5.74 -7.47
C ARG A 153 -2.73 -4.89 -6.63
N HIS A 154 -1.73 -5.52 -6.03
CA HIS A 154 -0.75 -4.84 -5.18
C HIS A 154 0.20 -4.02 -6.04
N LEU A 155 0.75 -4.63 -7.10
CA LEU A 155 1.56 -3.95 -8.10
C LEU A 155 0.79 -2.81 -8.79
N ARG A 156 -0.48 -3.03 -9.16
CA ARG A 156 -1.32 -1.97 -9.76
C ARG A 156 -1.48 -0.77 -8.83
N ARG A 157 -1.77 -1.00 -7.54
CA ARG A 157 -1.92 0.06 -6.54
C ARG A 157 -0.60 0.80 -6.33
N LEU A 158 0.50 0.07 -6.20
CA LEU A 158 1.84 0.62 -6.07
C LEU A 158 2.17 1.56 -7.24
N LEU A 159 1.99 1.10 -8.47
CA LEU A 159 2.23 1.88 -9.69
C LEU A 159 1.32 3.10 -9.83
N PHE A 160 0.11 3.05 -9.28
CA PHE A 160 -0.76 4.23 -9.23
C PHE A 160 -0.16 5.30 -8.31
N ILE A 161 0.26 4.92 -7.11
CA ILE A 161 0.90 5.83 -6.14
C ILE A 161 2.20 6.40 -6.73
N CYS A 162 3.08 5.53 -7.27
CA CYS A 162 4.32 5.96 -7.91
C CYS A 162 4.07 6.88 -9.09
N ALA A 163 3.06 6.62 -9.93
CA ALA A 163 2.71 7.50 -11.04
C ALA A 163 2.21 8.88 -10.59
N GLN A 164 1.47 8.99 -9.48
CA GLN A 164 1.10 10.29 -8.92
C GLN A 164 2.32 11.11 -8.54
N GLN A 165 3.31 10.46 -7.91
CA GLN A 165 4.58 11.08 -7.55
C GLN A 165 5.40 11.42 -8.80
N ALA A 166 5.45 10.54 -9.80
CA ALA A 166 6.12 10.77 -11.07
C ALA A 166 5.54 12.01 -11.78
N VAL A 167 4.22 12.15 -11.85
CA VAL A 167 3.56 13.34 -12.43
C VAL A 167 3.89 14.62 -11.66
N ARG A 168 4.16 14.53 -10.36
CA ARG A 168 4.53 15.69 -9.53
C ARG A 168 5.98 16.13 -9.76
N TYR A 169 6.90 15.18 -9.91
CA TYR A 169 8.34 15.45 -9.88
C TYR A 169 9.07 15.30 -11.23
N SER A 170 8.44 14.68 -12.24
CA SER A 170 9.00 14.53 -13.59
C SER A 170 8.21 15.35 -14.61
N PRO A 171 8.86 16.30 -15.29
CA PRO A 171 8.28 17.01 -16.43
C PRO A 171 7.77 16.06 -17.52
N THR A 172 8.48 14.97 -17.82
CA THR A 172 8.12 14.01 -18.87
C THR A 172 6.84 13.23 -18.54
N PHE A 173 6.67 12.80 -17.28
CA PHE A 173 5.43 12.15 -16.84
C PHE A 173 4.28 13.15 -16.71
N LYS A 174 4.55 14.37 -16.22
CA LYS A 174 3.57 15.46 -16.14
C LYS A 174 3.01 15.83 -17.51
N ALA A 175 3.87 16.07 -18.49
CA ALA A 175 3.48 16.40 -19.86
C ALA A 175 2.63 15.29 -20.50
N TYR A 176 3.02 14.03 -20.29
CA TYR A 176 2.25 12.88 -20.77
C TYR A 176 0.84 12.83 -20.14
N PHE A 177 0.74 13.01 -18.83
CA PHE A 177 -0.53 13.03 -18.11
C PHE A 177 -1.43 14.18 -18.58
N LEU A 178 -0.90 15.40 -18.66
CA LEU A 178 -1.65 16.58 -19.11
C LEU A 178 -2.13 16.43 -20.56
N ARG A 179 -1.31 15.88 -21.45
CA ARG A 179 -1.71 15.58 -22.83
C ARG A 179 -2.91 14.62 -22.89
N LEU A 180 -2.97 13.62 -22.00
CA LEU A 180 -4.11 12.71 -21.93
C LEU A 180 -5.37 13.40 -21.39
N ARG A 181 -5.21 14.31 -20.42
CA ARG A 181 -6.32 15.13 -19.89
C ARG A 181 -6.88 16.08 -20.96
N ALA A 182 -6.01 16.71 -21.75
CA ALA A 182 -6.40 17.57 -22.87
C ALA A 182 -7.17 16.80 -23.96
N LYS A 183 -6.89 15.51 -24.15
CA LYS A 183 -7.65 14.60 -25.02
C LYS A 183 -8.99 14.12 -24.43
N GLY A 184 -9.47 14.74 -23.36
CA GLY A 184 -10.76 14.43 -22.73
C GLY A 184 -10.76 13.19 -21.81
N LYS A 185 -9.62 12.55 -21.53
CA LYS A 185 -9.59 11.42 -20.59
C LYS A 185 -9.86 11.88 -19.17
N SER A 186 -10.65 11.15 -18.41
CA SER A 186 -10.84 11.39 -16.97
C SER A 186 -9.52 11.29 -16.20
N TYR A 187 -9.45 11.88 -15.00
CA TYR A 187 -8.25 11.82 -14.15
C TYR A 187 -7.78 10.38 -13.94
N ARG A 188 -8.71 9.47 -13.59
CA ARG A 188 -8.38 8.06 -13.34
C ARG A 188 -7.85 7.36 -14.60
N GLN A 189 -8.48 7.58 -15.75
CA GLN A 189 -8.01 7.01 -17.02
C GLN A 189 -6.62 7.53 -17.41
N ALA A 190 -6.38 8.84 -17.24
CA ALA A 190 -5.08 9.43 -17.50
C ALA A 190 -4.01 8.88 -16.56
N MET A 191 -4.31 8.78 -15.25
CA MET A 191 -3.36 8.26 -14.26
C MET A 191 -3.02 6.79 -14.50
N VAL A 192 -4.00 5.95 -14.84
CA VAL A 192 -3.78 4.54 -15.19
C VAL A 192 -2.89 4.40 -16.42
N ALA A 193 -3.12 5.21 -17.45
CA ALA A 193 -2.26 5.23 -18.62
C ALA A 193 -0.83 5.71 -18.27
N THR A 194 -0.70 6.67 -17.36
CA THR A 194 0.61 7.09 -16.83
C THR A 194 1.29 5.99 -16.03
N SER A 195 0.57 5.25 -15.17
CA SER A 195 1.10 4.07 -14.47
C SER A 195 1.58 3.00 -15.43
N SER A 196 0.85 2.76 -16.53
CA SER A 196 1.28 1.84 -17.60
C SER A 196 2.53 2.36 -18.31
N LYS A 197 2.66 3.67 -18.56
CA LYS A 197 3.89 4.28 -19.10
C LYS A 197 5.05 4.12 -18.12
N LEU A 198 4.85 4.42 -16.85
CA LEU A 198 5.85 4.28 -15.79
C LEU A 198 6.37 2.84 -15.73
N LEU A 199 5.48 1.85 -15.73
CA LEU A 199 5.85 0.42 -15.72
C LEU A 199 6.71 0.03 -16.93
N ARG A 200 6.42 0.56 -18.12
CA ARG A 200 7.25 0.30 -19.31
C ARG A 200 8.63 0.94 -19.20
N VAL A 201 8.72 2.13 -18.61
CA VAL A 201 10.00 2.80 -18.34
C VAL A 201 10.80 1.99 -17.31
N THR A 202 10.16 1.55 -16.22
CA THR A 202 10.80 0.70 -15.22
C THR A 202 11.33 -0.60 -15.81
N TYR A 203 10.55 -1.25 -16.69
CA TYR A 203 11.03 -2.42 -17.44
C TYR A 203 12.28 -2.09 -18.25
N ALA A 204 12.28 -0.99 -19.02
CA ALA A 204 13.42 -0.62 -19.86
C ALA A 204 14.69 -0.29 -19.04
N VAL A 205 14.55 0.41 -17.92
CA VAL A 205 15.64 0.71 -16.99
C VAL A 205 16.26 -0.57 -16.44
N LEU A 206 15.42 -1.50 -15.94
CA LEU A 206 15.88 -2.77 -15.40
C LEU A 206 16.51 -3.67 -16.48
N SER A 207 15.90 -3.78 -17.65
CA SER A 207 16.42 -4.62 -18.74
C SER A 207 17.70 -4.08 -19.38
N SER A 208 17.90 -2.76 -19.37
CA SER A 208 19.11 -2.14 -19.92
C SER A 208 20.25 -2.00 -18.92
N GLY A 209 19.98 -2.13 -17.61
CA GLY A 209 20.94 -1.86 -16.56
C GLY A 209 21.39 -0.39 -16.48
N ARG A 210 20.68 0.53 -17.15
CA ARG A 210 21.04 1.95 -17.22
C ARG A 210 20.08 2.79 -16.37
N PRO A 211 20.58 3.79 -15.63
CA PRO A 211 19.73 4.65 -14.83
C PRO A 211 18.74 5.41 -15.73
N PHE A 212 17.61 5.78 -15.14
CA PHE A 212 16.60 6.57 -15.82
C PHE A 212 17.15 7.94 -16.20
N CYS A 213 16.93 8.32 -17.45
CA CYS A 213 17.21 9.65 -17.97
C CYS A 213 15.89 10.32 -18.38
N GLU A 214 15.66 11.54 -17.90
CA GLU A 214 14.42 12.30 -18.15
C GLU A 214 14.19 12.60 -19.65
N ASN A 215 15.27 12.59 -20.44
CA ASN A 215 15.29 12.73 -21.89
C ASN A 215 15.84 11.45 -22.54
N PRO A 216 15.10 10.77 -23.43
CA PRO A 216 15.74 9.90 -24.40
C PRO A 216 16.55 10.78 -25.35
N ILE A 217 17.76 10.33 -25.67
CA ILE A 217 18.61 10.86 -26.74
C ILE A 217 17.74 11.08 -27.98
N SER A 218 17.68 12.33 -28.43
CA SER A 218 17.32 12.71 -29.81
C SER A 218 18.42 12.25 -30.76
#